data_AF-A0A7C5LDE9-F1
#
_entry.id   AF-A0A7C5LDE9-F1
#
_cell.length_a   1.000
_cell.length_b   1.000
_cell.length_c   1.000
_cell.angle_alpha   90.00
_cell.angle_beta   90.00
_cell.angle_gamma   90.00
#
_symmetry.space_group_name_H-M   'P 1'
#
loop_
_entity.id
_entity.type
_entity.pdbx_description
1 polymer ?
#
loop_
_entity_poly.entity_id
_entity_poly.type
_entity_poly.pdbx_seq_one_letter_code
_entity_poly.pdbx_strand_id
1 'polypeptide(L)'
;MRPKPIEELARRLRLKIPPEALERAFLHSSYVNEVGDPRGSNERLEFLGDAVIELAVTTHLFKEYPDADEGKLTKAKSVAVSRPILAEKAAEMGL
;
A
#
# COMPACT_ATOMS: atom_id res chain seq x y z
N MET A 1 -7.25 28.33 -8.04
CA MET A 1 -5.97 27.61 -8.22
C MET A 1 -6.31 26.15 -8.55
N ARG A 2 -5.63 25.50 -9.51
CA ARG A 2 -5.81 24.05 -9.73
C ARG A 2 -5.23 23.31 -8.51
N PRO A 3 -5.89 22.26 -7.97
CA PRO A 3 -5.34 21.50 -6.85
C PRO A 3 -4.02 20.85 -7.25
N LYS A 4 -3.10 20.70 -6.30
CA LYS A 4 -1.89 19.91 -6.55
C LYS A 4 -2.29 18.44 -6.82
N PRO A 5 -1.54 17.69 -7.65
CA PRO A 5 -1.88 16.28 -7.94
C PRO A 5 -2.11 15.41 -6.70
N ILE A 6 -1.34 15.66 -5.63
CA ILE A 6 -1.45 14.92 -4.36
C ILE A 6 -2.75 15.23 -3.58
N GLU A 7 -3.22 16.48 -3.64
CA GLU A 7 -4.47 16.92 -3.00
C GLU A 7 -5.69 16.35 -3.74
N GLU A 8 -5.60 16.29 -5.07
CA GLU A 8 -6.63 15.67 -5.89
C GLU A 8 -6.71 14.16 -5.62
N LEU A 9 -5.57 13.49 -5.51
CA LEU A 9 -5.50 12.07 -5.15
C LEU A 9 -6.13 11.82 -3.77
N ALA A 10 -5.75 12.60 -2.75
CA ALA A 10 -6.30 12.48 -1.40
C ALA A 10 -7.83 12.62 -1.41
N ARG A 11 -8.35 13.59 -2.16
CA ARG A 11 -9.79 13.81 -2.31
C ARG A 11 -10.48 12.64 -3.02
N ARG A 12 -9.92 12.13 -4.12
CA ARG A 12 -10.48 11.00 -4.89
C ARG A 12 -10.56 9.74 -4.04
N LEU A 13 -9.50 9.46 -3.28
CA LEU A 13 -9.42 8.31 -2.37
C LEU A 13 -10.08 8.55 -1.01
N ARG A 14 -10.68 9.73 -0.80
CA ARG A 14 -11.34 10.15 0.45
C ARG A 14 -10.44 10.01 1.69
N LEU A 15 -9.14 10.25 1.51
CA LEU A 15 -8.14 10.16 2.57
C LEU A 15 -8.16 11.42 3.44
N LYS A 16 -8.10 11.23 4.75
CA LYS A 16 -7.97 12.29 5.75
C LYS A 16 -6.60 12.19 6.42
N ILE A 17 -5.55 12.42 5.64
CA ILE A 17 -4.15 12.36 6.10
C ILE A 17 -3.42 13.65 5.76
N PRO A 18 -2.35 14.01 6.50
CA PRO A 18 -1.52 15.17 6.17
C PRO A 18 -0.93 15.05 4.76
N PRO A 19 -0.93 16.13 3.94
CA PRO A 19 -0.35 16.11 2.60
C PRO A 19 1.10 15.61 2.58
N GLU A 20 1.91 15.97 3.57
CA GLU A 20 3.32 15.60 3.68
C GLU A 20 3.50 14.08 3.85
N ALA A 21 2.57 13.44 4.57
CA ALA A 21 2.57 11.99 4.73
C ALA A 21 2.23 11.28 3.42
N LEU A 22 1.28 11.83 2.65
CA LEU A 22 0.92 11.30 1.34
C LEU A 22 2.02 11.55 0.30
N GLU A 23 2.66 12.71 0.31
CA GLU A 23 3.83 12.99 -0.53
C GLU A 23 4.96 11.98 -0.26
N ARG A 24 5.29 11.75 1.02
CA ARG A 24 6.32 10.77 1.38
C ARG A 24 5.97 9.35 0.92
N ALA A 25 4.69 8.97 0.88
CA ALA A 25 4.27 7.66 0.41
C ALA A 25 4.67 7.37 -1.05
N PHE A 26 4.87 8.41 -1.87
CA PHE A 26 5.32 8.30 -3.27
C PHE A 26 6.83 8.52 -3.48
N LEU A 27 7.63 8.67 -2.41
CA LEU A 27 9.07 8.85 -2.51
C LEU A 27 9.78 7.49 -2.45
N HIS A 28 10.11 6.93 -3.61
CA HIS A 28 10.91 5.71 -3.69
C HIS A 28 12.38 5.98 -3.32
N SER A 29 13.05 5.00 -2.72
CA SER A 29 14.45 5.13 -2.28
C SER A 29 15.41 5.46 -3.42
N SER A 30 15.18 4.97 -4.65
CA SER A 30 16.00 5.33 -5.81
C SER A 30 16.00 6.82 -6.09
N TYR A 31 14.82 7.46 -6.06
CA TYR A 31 14.68 8.91 -6.26
C TYR A 31 15.35 9.68 -5.13
N VAL A 32 15.07 9.30 -3.87
CA VAL A 32 15.63 9.96 -2.69
C VAL A 32 17.16 9.90 -2.68
N ASN A 33 17.74 8.75 -3.05
CA ASN A 33 19.19 8.56 -3.11
C ASN A 33 19.84 9.36 -4.24
N GLU A 34 19.13 9.58 -5.35
CA GLU A 34 19.64 10.35 -6.50
C GLU A 34 19.61 11.86 -6.25
N VAL A 35 18.53 12.39 -5.68
CA VAL A 35 18.33 13.85 -5.53
C VAL A 35 18.61 14.37 -4.12
N GLY A 36 18.81 13.49 -3.14
CA GLY A 36 19.02 13.87 -1.74
C GLY A 36 17.78 14.49 -1.09
N ASP A 37 16.58 13.97 -1.37
CA ASP A 37 15.33 14.53 -0.84
C ASP A 37 15.29 14.41 0.71
N PRO A 38 15.19 15.53 1.45
CA PRO A 38 15.26 15.52 2.91
C PRO A 38 14.03 14.87 3.57
N ARG A 39 12.94 14.61 2.83
CA ARG A 39 11.73 13.95 3.35
C ARG A 39 11.94 12.45 3.61
N GLY A 40 12.95 11.85 2.98
CA GLY A 40 13.24 10.41 3.07
C GLY A 40 12.31 9.54 2.22
N SER A 41 12.66 8.25 2.13
CA SER A 41 11.91 7.25 1.35
C SER A 41 10.62 6.79 2.05
N ASN A 42 9.78 6.10 1.29
CA ASN A 42 8.58 5.44 1.78
C ASN A 42 8.85 4.09 2.48
N GLU A 43 10.09 3.60 2.57
CA GLU A 43 10.41 2.23 3.05
C GLU A 43 9.85 1.93 4.45
N ARG A 44 9.88 2.90 5.37
CA ARG A 44 9.27 2.73 6.71
C ARG A 44 7.74 2.65 6.66
N LEU A 45 7.12 3.35 5.72
CA LEU A 45 5.67 3.29 5.51
C LEU A 45 5.28 1.98 4.84
N GLU A 46 6.07 1.52 3.87
CA GLU A 46 5.92 0.23 3.20
C GLU A 46 5.98 -0.92 4.22
N PHE A 47 7.03 -0.95 5.07
CA PHE A 47 7.17 -1.95 6.13
C PHE A 47 5.92 -2.06 7.03
N LEU A 48 5.33 -0.92 7.42
CA LEU A 48 4.11 -0.90 8.23
C LEU A 48 2.89 -1.31 7.40
N GLY A 49 2.78 -0.81 6.17
CA GLY A 49 1.66 -1.06 5.27
C GLY A 49 1.53 -2.53 4.91
N ASP A 50 2.64 -3.21 4.65
CA ASP A 50 2.68 -4.65 4.36
C ASP A 50 2.11 -5.45 5.52
N ALA A 51 2.53 -5.17 6.76
CA ALA A 51 2.00 -5.85 7.94
C ALA A 51 0.49 -5.63 8.12
N VAL A 52 -0.01 -4.43 7.81
CA VAL A 52 -1.45 -4.12 7.87
C VAL A 52 -2.23 -4.89 6.81
N ILE A 53 -1.74 -4.93 5.56
CA ILE A 53 -2.35 -5.69 4.47
C ILE A 53 -2.34 -7.18 4.78
N GLU A 54 -1.22 -7.71 5.26
CA GLU A 54 -1.09 -9.11 5.68
C GLU A 54 -2.10 -9.48 6.75
N LEU A 55 -2.26 -8.65 7.79
CA LEU A 55 -3.23 -8.88 8.85
C LEU A 55 -4.67 -8.86 8.31
N ALA A 56 -5.02 -7.89 7.48
CA ALA A 56 -6.35 -7.77 6.90
C ALA A 56 -6.71 -8.99 6.04
N VAL A 57 -5.82 -9.39 5.13
CA VAL A 57 -6.02 -10.54 4.25
C VAL A 57 -6.05 -11.84 5.04
N THR A 58 -5.13 -12.02 6.00
CA THR A 58 -5.08 -13.23 6.82
C THR A 58 -6.33 -13.37 7.69
N THR A 59 -6.81 -12.27 8.28
CA THR A 59 -8.05 -12.26 9.07
C THR A 59 -9.27 -12.59 8.21
N HIS A 60 -9.32 -12.08 6.97
CA HIS A 60 -10.40 -12.40 6.05
C HIS A 60 -10.38 -13.88 5.65
N LEU A 61 -9.24 -14.40 5.21
CA LEU A 61 -9.10 -15.81 4.80
C LEU A 61 -9.40 -16.79 5.94
N PHE A 62 -8.94 -16.49 7.16
CA PHE A 62 -9.22 -17.32 8.34
C PHE A 62 -10.72 -17.42 8.66
N LYS A 63 -11.47 -16.33 8.46
CA LYS A 63 -12.91 -16.30 8.71
C LYS A 63 -13.73 -16.92 7.58
N GLU A 64 -13.33 -16.67 6.34
CA GLU A 64 -14.06 -17.12 5.15
C GLU A 64 -13.89 -18.62 4.90
N TYR A 65 -12.72 -19.17 5.25
CA TYR A 65 -12.37 -20.58 4.98
C TYR A 65 -12.03 -21.33 6.27
N PRO A 66 -13.00 -21.57 7.18
CA PRO A 66 -12.75 -22.16 8.50
C PRO A 66 -12.22 -23.60 8.45
N ASP A 67 -12.49 -24.34 7.36
CA ASP A 67 -12.05 -25.73 7.18
C ASP A 67 -10.70 -25.85 6.43
N ALA A 68 -10.11 -24.74 6.00
CA ALA A 68 -8.83 -24.75 5.31
C ALA A 68 -7.67 -24.90 6.30
N ASP A 69 -6.72 -25.78 5.95
CA ASP A 69 -5.46 -25.91 6.67
C ASP A 69 -4.54 -24.69 6.47
N GLU A 70 -3.54 -24.56 7.35
CA GLU A 70 -2.56 -23.46 7.32
C GLU A 70 -1.87 -23.33 5.95
N GLY A 71 -1.51 -24.44 5.32
CA GLY A 71 -0.79 -24.42 4.04
C GLY A 71 -1.63 -23.82 2.90
N LYS A 72 -2.93 -24.17 2.84
CA LYS A 72 -3.88 -23.57 1.89
C LYS A 72 -4.06 -22.08 2.14
N LEU A 73 -4.24 -21.68 3.40
CA LEU A 73 -4.40 -20.28 3.78
C LEU A 73 -3.14 -19.46 3.45
N THR A 74 -1.96 -20.00 3.74
CA THR A 74 -0.67 -19.37 3.42
C THR A 74 -0.49 -19.22 1.91
N LYS A 75 -0.83 -20.24 1.11
CA LYS A 75 -0.77 -20.13 -0.36
C LYS A 75 -1.74 -19.08 -0.90
N ALA A 76 -2.98 -19.06 -0.42
CA ALA A 76 -3.98 -18.09 -0.83
C ALA A 76 -3.55 -16.66 -0.48
N LYS A 77 -3.07 -16.45 0.76
CA LYS A 77 -2.51 -15.17 1.21
C LYS A 77 -1.39 -14.70 0.28
N SER A 78 -0.39 -15.56 0.03
CA SER A 78 0.78 -15.21 -0.80
C SER A 78 0.40 -14.76 -2.22
N VAL A 79 -0.68 -15.30 -2.79
CA VAL A 79 -1.21 -14.83 -4.07
C VAL A 79 -1.91 -13.49 -3.91
N ALA A 80 -2.81 -13.36 -2.92
CA ALA A 80 -3.63 -12.18 -2.71
C ALA A 80 -2.81 -10.91 -2.38
N VAL A 81 -1.69 -11.05 -1.66
CA VAL A 81 -0.78 -9.93 -1.33
C VAL A 81 0.45 -9.87 -2.24
N SER A 82 0.42 -10.55 -3.38
CA SER A 82 1.55 -10.54 -4.30
C SER A 82 1.69 -9.19 -5.02
N ARG A 83 2.93 -8.82 -5.36
CA ARG A 83 3.24 -7.60 -6.11
C ARG A 83 2.37 -7.39 -7.36
N PRO A 84 2.15 -8.40 -8.24
CA PRO A 84 1.30 -8.22 -9.41
C PRO A 84 -0.15 -7.86 -9.07
N ILE A 85 -0.74 -8.54 -8.08
CA ILE A 85 -2.12 -8.28 -7.65
C ILE A 85 -2.24 -6.90 -6.99
N LEU A 86 -1.29 -6.53 -6.13
CA LEU A 86 -1.28 -5.21 -5.51
C LEU A 86 -1.07 -4.09 -6.53
N ALA A 87 -0.22 -4.30 -7.55
CA ALA A 87 -0.01 -3.34 -8.63
C ALA A 87 -1.26 -3.16 -9.50
N GLU A 88 -1.97 -4.24 -9.84
CA GLU A 88 -3.25 -4.18 -10.55
C GLU A 88 -4.27 -3.35 -9.76
N LYS A 89 -4.39 -3.60 -8.45
CA LYS A 89 -5.31 -2.84 -7.59
C LYS A 89 -4.90 -1.38 -7.43
N ALA A 90 -3.60 -1.08 -7.35
CA ALA A 90 -3.11 0.30 -7.36
C ALA A 90 -3.51 1.03 -8.66
N ALA A 91 -3.34 0.38 -9.82
CA ALA A 91 -3.73 0.95 -11.11
C ALA A 91 -5.24 1.21 -11.22
N GLU A 92 -6.10 0.30 -10.70
CA GLU A 92 -7.55 0.51 -10.60
C GLU A 92 -7.91 1.73 -9.75
N MET A 93 -7.12 2.02 -8.71
CA MET A 93 -7.25 3.21 -7.87
C MET A 93 -6.65 4.47 -8.52
N GLY A 94 -6.03 4.33 -9.69
CA GLY A 94 -5.36 5.37 -10.45
C GLY A 94 -4.06 5.85 -9.79
N LEU A 95 -3.34 4.94 -9.15
CA LEU A 95 -1.99 5.13 -8.63
C LEU A 95 -0.94 4.75 -9.66
#